data_AF-A0A848XQ62-F1
#
_entry.id   AF-A0A848XQ62-F1
#
_cell.length_a   1.000
_cell.length_b   1.000
_cell.length_c   1.000
_cell.angle_alpha   90.00
_cell.angle_beta   90.00
_cell.angle_gamma   90.00
#
_symmetry.space_group_name_H-M   'P 1'
#
loop_
_entity.id
_entity.type
_entity.pdbx_description
1 polymer ?
#
loop_
_entity_poly.entity_id
_entity_poly.type
_entity_poly.pdbx_seq_one_letter_code
_entity_poly.pdbx_strand_id
1 'polypeptide(L)'
;MRRSSWRLACLFCLPLPLIACRESAEICQPTPTQPCPGEAASLVGAVLDNGHPLFGVTVSLSGPGDDQTAVTDGAGAFSFTRLRDGDYTVTVSGQPGPCQDDGGFSRQAMVPEDGVATVDVRLDCSQTWVALSAGRGTCGIRSTGRAYCWGRGGSGALGSGFNADVANPSAVASTASFVQVEHYFDSSCGLTGNGAFCWGENENGALGNGTTDDSNVPVQVQTGAILTELGDGGCALDSSGLGYCWGFNDRGQVGDGTTETRLVPTQVSGGLTFTSIGAGERHGCGASGGAYCWGDNQRAQLGTGQTGASEPSPV
;
A
#
# COMPACT_ATOMS: atom_id res chain seq x y z
N MET A 1 11.01 8.81 37.78
CA MET A 1 10.71 9.06 36.36
C MET A 1 10.85 7.73 35.62
N ARG A 2 9.74 6.98 35.46
CA ARG A 2 9.74 5.69 34.77
C ARG A 2 9.52 5.98 33.28
N ARG A 3 10.52 5.69 32.44
CA ARG A 3 10.36 5.71 30.99
C ARG A 3 9.52 4.49 30.61
N SER A 4 8.36 4.76 30.03
CA SER A 4 7.45 3.77 29.45
C SER A 4 8.17 3.07 28.29
N SER A 5 8.50 1.80 28.45
CA SER A 5 8.95 0.94 27.36
C SER A 5 7.75 0.60 26.49
N TRP A 6 7.68 1.17 25.29
CA TRP A 6 6.72 0.76 24.27
C TRP A 6 7.14 -0.63 23.76
N ARG A 7 6.37 -1.66 24.09
CA ARG A 7 6.49 -2.99 23.48
C ARG A 7 5.64 -2.97 22.21
N LEU A 8 6.27 -2.81 21.05
CA LEU A 8 5.64 -3.10 19.77
C LEU A 8 5.62 -4.62 19.61
N ALA A 9 4.43 -5.23 19.65
CA ALA A 9 4.25 -6.60 19.21
C ALA A 9 4.42 -6.63 17.68
N CYS A 10 5.25 -7.56 17.18
CA CYS A 10 5.43 -7.80 15.75
C CYS A 10 4.07 -8.10 15.11
N LEU A 11 3.66 -7.34 14.10
CA LEU A 11 2.32 -7.47 13.51
C LEU A 11 2.26 -8.30 12.22
N PHE A 12 3.38 -8.56 11.54
CA PHE A 12 3.41 -9.43 10.35
C PHE A 12 4.73 -10.20 10.28
N CYS A 13 4.61 -11.51 10.20
CA CYS A 13 5.71 -12.45 10.13
C CYS A 13 5.53 -13.25 8.82
N LEU A 14 6.54 -13.30 7.96
CA LEU A 14 6.43 -13.94 6.62
C LEU A 14 6.73 -15.45 6.74
N PRO A 15 5.85 -16.35 6.24
CA PRO A 15 6.05 -17.80 6.35
C PRO A 15 7.17 -18.31 5.45
N LEU A 16 8.07 -19.12 6.02
CA LEU A 16 9.19 -19.78 5.34
C LEU A 16 8.92 -21.28 5.16
N PRO A 17 9.18 -21.88 3.98
CA PRO A 17 9.04 -23.32 3.80
C PRO A 17 10.19 -24.07 4.50
N LEU A 18 9.84 -25.03 5.37
CA LEU A 18 10.78 -25.99 5.96
C LEU A 18 10.30 -27.43 5.76
N ILE A 19 11.23 -28.34 5.46
CA ILE A 19 11.01 -29.78 5.48
C ILE A 19 11.59 -30.30 6.80
N ALA A 20 10.69 -30.57 7.75
CA ALA A 20 10.92 -31.19 9.07
C ALA A 20 11.20 -30.28 10.28
N CYS A 21 10.32 -29.30 10.51
CA CYS A 21 9.43 -29.26 11.67
C CYS A 21 8.03 -28.98 11.09
N ARG A 22 6.94 -29.42 11.71
CA ARG A 22 5.60 -29.13 11.18
C ARG A 22 5.37 -27.61 11.25
N GLU A 23 5.35 -27.02 10.06
CA GLU A 23 4.83 -25.71 9.64
C GLU A 23 5.62 -24.45 10.07
N SER A 24 6.11 -23.71 9.06
CA SER A 24 6.60 -22.32 8.98
C SER A 24 7.41 -21.67 10.13
N ALA A 25 8.69 -21.39 9.85
CA ALA A 25 9.43 -20.31 10.52
C ALA A 25 9.02 -18.95 9.93
N GLU A 26 9.02 -17.89 10.73
CA GLU A 26 8.60 -16.56 10.30
C GLU A 26 9.61 -15.47 10.70
N ILE A 27 9.94 -14.58 9.76
CA ILE A 27 10.69 -13.35 10.05
C ILE A 27 9.66 -12.23 10.21
N CYS A 28 9.63 -11.64 11.39
CA CYS A 28 8.76 -10.51 11.64
C CYS A 28 9.37 -9.27 11.01
N GLN A 29 8.57 -8.56 10.19
CA GLN A 29 9.04 -7.44 9.37
C GLN A 29 9.85 -6.46 10.23
N PRO A 30 11.17 -6.34 9.99
CA PRO A 30 11.99 -5.63 10.93
C PRO A 30 11.67 -4.14 10.83
N THR A 31 11.42 -3.53 11.99
CA THR A 31 10.82 -2.20 12.08
C THR A 31 11.91 -1.18 12.40
N PRO A 32 11.99 -0.05 11.68
CA PRO A 32 12.89 1.04 12.04
C PRO A 32 12.52 1.58 13.44
N THR A 33 13.51 1.71 14.33
CA THR A 33 13.25 2.02 15.76
C THR A 33 13.31 3.51 16.12
N GLN A 34 13.67 4.41 15.19
CA GLN A 34 13.63 5.86 15.44
C GLN A 34 13.23 6.69 14.20
N PRO A 35 12.45 7.78 14.41
CA PRO A 35 12.28 8.86 13.44
C PRO A 35 13.47 9.82 13.54
N CYS A 36 14.33 9.84 12.53
CA CYS A 36 15.56 10.65 12.47
C CYS A 36 15.26 12.17 12.58
N PRO A 37 16.07 12.94 13.34
CA PRO A 37 17.39 13.37 12.82
C PRO A 37 18.55 13.32 13.85
N GLY A 38 19.76 12.96 13.37
CA GLY A 38 21.03 13.14 14.09
C GLY A 38 21.81 11.85 14.43
N GLU A 39 21.16 10.69 14.39
CA GLU A 39 21.81 9.38 14.57
C GLU A 39 21.44 8.46 13.40
N ALA A 40 22.38 7.59 13.03
CA ALA A 40 22.23 6.69 11.91
C ALA A 40 21.26 5.53 12.27
N ALA A 41 20.37 5.20 11.33
CA ALA A 41 19.17 4.40 11.59
C ALA A 41 19.49 2.99 12.12
N SER A 42 18.52 2.41 12.83
CA SER A 42 18.59 1.04 13.34
C SER A 42 17.41 0.21 12.88
N LEU A 43 17.73 -1.00 12.43
CA LEU A 43 16.77 -2.03 12.03
C LEU A 43 16.73 -3.09 13.12
N VAL A 44 15.56 -3.40 13.66
CA VAL A 44 15.40 -4.47 14.67
C VAL A 44 14.32 -5.45 14.22
N GLY A 45 14.50 -6.72 14.54
CA GLY A 45 13.51 -7.75 14.27
C GLY A 45 13.70 -8.94 15.20
N ALA A 46 12.89 -9.98 14.96
CA ALA A 46 13.03 -11.26 15.63
C ALA A 46 12.88 -12.40 14.64
N VAL A 47 13.57 -13.50 14.90
CA VAL A 47 13.42 -14.76 14.16
C VAL A 47 12.63 -15.73 15.03
N LEU A 48 11.47 -16.17 14.54
CA LEU A 48 10.54 -17.03 15.27
C LEU A 48 10.29 -18.33 14.49
N ASP A 49 10.00 -19.40 15.22
CA ASP A 49 9.43 -20.65 14.71
C ASP A 49 8.10 -20.89 15.40
N ASN A 50 6.98 -20.81 14.68
CA ASN A 50 5.64 -20.91 15.26
C ASN A 50 5.40 -19.99 16.47
N GLY A 51 5.92 -18.77 16.43
CA GLY A 51 5.84 -17.80 17.53
C GLY A 51 6.84 -18.04 18.68
N HIS A 52 7.65 -19.09 18.62
CA HIS A 52 8.73 -19.35 19.58
C HIS A 52 10.05 -18.71 19.13
N PRO A 53 10.78 -18.00 20.00
CA PRO A 53 12.02 -17.35 19.60
C PRO A 53 13.16 -18.33 19.30
N LEU A 54 13.88 -18.09 18.20
CA LEU A 54 15.08 -18.85 17.85
C LEU A 54 16.34 -18.14 18.32
N PHE A 55 17.08 -18.76 19.23
CA PHE A 55 18.34 -18.24 19.78
C PHE A 55 19.56 -18.71 18.97
N GLY A 56 20.59 -17.86 18.85
CA GLY A 56 21.87 -18.23 18.23
C GLY A 56 21.84 -18.29 16.70
N VAL A 57 20.77 -17.80 16.07
CA VAL A 57 20.64 -17.76 14.61
C VAL A 57 21.41 -16.58 14.05
N THR A 58 22.21 -16.80 13.01
CA THR A 58 22.95 -15.73 12.33
C THR A 58 22.04 -15.04 11.32
N VAL A 59 21.93 -13.72 11.46
CA VAL A 59 21.20 -12.82 10.57
C VAL A 59 22.21 -11.87 9.95
N SER A 60 22.25 -11.83 8.62
CA SER A 60 23.08 -10.91 7.85
C SER A 60 22.23 -9.81 7.22
N LEU A 61 22.81 -8.65 7.00
CA LEU A 61 22.20 -7.51 6.34
C LEU A 61 23.13 -7.06 5.23
N SER A 62 22.63 -7.11 3.99
CA SER A 62 23.32 -6.57 2.82
C SER A 62 22.58 -5.34 2.31
N GLY A 63 23.29 -4.35 1.78
CA GLY A 63 22.70 -3.10 1.29
C GLY A 63 23.71 -1.95 1.24
N PRO A 64 23.26 -0.68 1.28
CA PRO A 64 24.16 0.46 1.26
C PRO A 64 25.13 0.47 2.45
N GLY A 65 26.42 0.49 2.14
CA GLY A 65 27.51 0.50 3.12
C GLY A 65 28.17 -0.87 3.24
N ASP A 66 28.70 -1.14 4.43
CA ASP A 66 29.30 -2.44 4.74
C ASP A 66 28.21 -3.41 5.21
N ASP A 67 28.31 -4.67 4.76
CA ASP A 67 27.44 -5.75 5.25
C ASP A 67 27.57 -5.90 6.76
N GLN A 68 26.44 -6.16 7.43
CA GLN A 68 26.40 -6.38 8.88
C GLN A 68 25.92 -7.78 9.21
N THR A 69 26.35 -8.31 10.35
CA THR A 69 25.88 -9.61 10.88
C THR A 69 25.53 -9.48 12.35
N ALA A 70 24.41 -10.09 12.75
CA ALA A 70 23.96 -10.20 14.12
C ALA A 70 23.62 -11.66 14.44
N VAL A 71 23.68 -12.01 15.73
CA VAL A 71 23.22 -13.31 16.23
C VAL A 71 22.03 -13.07 17.16
N THR A 72 20.95 -13.81 16.98
CA THR A 72 19.74 -13.62 17.77
C THR A 72 19.96 -13.90 19.26
N ASP A 73 19.36 -13.09 20.12
CA ASP A 73 19.39 -13.26 21.58
C ASP A 73 18.34 -14.28 22.08
N GLY A 74 18.25 -14.49 23.39
CA GLY A 74 17.31 -15.47 23.98
C GLY A 74 15.82 -15.15 23.75
N ALA A 75 15.50 -13.95 23.26
CA ALA A 75 14.18 -13.55 22.79
C ALA A 75 14.07 -13.60 21.26
N GLY A 76 15.03 -14.22 20.57
CA GLY A 76 15.09 -14.33 19.11
C GLY A 76 15.39 -13.00 18.42
N ALA A 77 15.74 -11.95 19.17
CA ALA A 77 15.86 -10.60 18.65
C ALA A 77 17.22 -10.33 18.01
N PHE A 78 17.22 -9.55 16.93
CA PHE A 78 18.42 -9.04 16.27
C PHE A 78 18.31 -7.52 16.07
N SER A 79 19.46 -6.86 15.93
CA SER A 79 19.52 -5.44 15.61
C SER A 79 20.72 -5.08 14.75
N PHE A 80 20.50 -4.18 13.79
CA PHE A 80 21.52 -3.52 12.98
C PHE A 80 21.46 -2.02 13.25
N THR A 81 22.61 -1.35 13.23
CA THR A 81 22.70 0.08 13.56
C THR A 81 23.56 0.80 12.55
N ARG A 82 23.53 2.13 12.59
CA ARG A 82 24.29 3.00 11.68
C ARG A 82 23.95 2.83 10.22
N LEU A 83 22.70 2.48 9.94
CA LEU A 83 22.21 2.28 8.60
C LEU A 83 21.96 3.63 7.92
N ARG A 84 22.10 3.62 6.59
CA ARG A 84 21.87 4.77 5.72
C ARG A 84 20.58 4.55 4.96
N ASP A 85 20.16 5.55 4.20
CA ASP A 85 19.05 5.38 3.28
C ASP A 85 19.40 4.37 2.18
N GLY A 86 18.44 3.50 1.87
CA GLY A 86 18.50 2.56 0.74
C GLY A 86 17.85 1.22 1.05
N ASP A 87 17.91 0.34 0.05
CA ASP A 87 17.34 -1.00 0.09
C ASP A 87 18.33 -1.96 0.75
N TYR A 88 17.87 -2.67 1.76
CA TYR A 88 18.63 -3.71 2.45
C TYR A 88 17.93 -5.06 2.31
N THR A 89 18.70 -6.13 2.18
CA THR A 89 18.21 -7.50 2.23
C THR A 89 18.70 -8.13 3.53
N VAL A 90 17.76 -8.43 4.43
CA VAL A 90 18.00 -9.21 5.66
C VAL A 90 18.01 -10.67 5.27
N THR A 91 19.10 -11.37 5.53
CA THR A 91 19.29 -12.77 5.19
C THR A 91 19.54 -13.59 6.45
N VAL A 92 18.66 -14.54 6.75
CA VAL A 92 18.86 -15.50 7.83
C VAL A 92 19.57 -16.73 7.27
N SER A 93 20.74 -17.05 7.83
CA SER A 93 21.59 -18.16 7.38
C SER A 93 22.18 -18.92 8.57
N GLY A 94 22.19 -20.26 8.49
CA GLY A 94 22.88 -21.11 9.46
C GLY A 94 21.95 -22.08 10.18
N GLN A 95 22.53 -23.17 10.70
CA GLN A 95 21.85 -24.18 11.51
C GLN A 95 21.50 -23.58 12.88
N PRO A 96 20.23 -23.47 13.28
CA PRO A 96 19.86 -23.05 14.62
C PRO A 96 20.57 -23.88 15.70
N GLY A 97 20.90 -23.23 16.82
CA GLY A 97 21.23 -23.94 18.06
C GLY A 97 20.06 -24.81 18.53
N PRO A 98 20.27 -25.68 19.53
CA PRO A 98 19.23 -26.59 19.99
C PRO A 98 18.02 -25.81 20.52
N CYS A 99 16.82 -26.16 20.03
CA CYS A 99 15.57 -25.68 20.61
C CYS A 99 15.42 -26.33 21.99
N GLN A 100 15.25 -25.51 23.03
CA GLN A 100 15.14 -25.99 24.41
C GLN A 100 13.65 -26.18 24.75
N ASP A 101 13.15 -27.41 24.58
CA ASP A 101 11.86 -27.79 25.14
C ASP A 101 11.99 -27.91 26.67
N ASP A 102 10.97 -27.48 27.43
CA ASP A 102 10.85 -27.63 28.90
C ASP A 102 10.97 -29.10 29.40
N GLY A 103 11.16 -30.07 28.50
CA GLY A 103 11.33 -31.49 28.76
C GLY A 103 12.76 -32.06 28.60
N GLY A 104 13.80 -31.24 28.36
CA GLY A 104 15.19 -31.70 28.46
C GLY A 104 15.75 -32.51 27.27
N PHE A 105 15.12 -32.44 26.09
CA PHE A 105 15.72 -32.94 24.85
C PHE A 105 16.25 -31.79 23.99
N SER A 106 17.57 -31.74 23.77
CA SER A 106 18.20 -30.85 22.79
C SER A 106 17.98 -31.40 21.38
N ARG A 107 17.02 -30.85 20.63
CA ARG A 107 16.93 -31.09 19.18
C ARG A 107 17.51 -29.89 18.43
N GLN A 108 18.38 -30.15 17.46
CA GLN A 108 18.88 -29.14 16.53
C GLN A 108 17.78 -28.85 15.50
N ALA A 109 17.35 -27.61 15.39
CA ALA A 109 16.57 -27.20 14.22
C ALA A 109 17.54 -27.11 13.03
N MET A 110 17.17 -27.73 11.90
CA MET A 110 17.97 -27.67 10.68
C MET A 110 17.37 -26.63 9.74
N VAL A 111 18.14 -25.59 9.44
CA VAL A 111 17.91 -24.79 8.23
C VAL A 111 18.49 -25.60 7.06
N PRO A 112 17.76 -25.83 5.96
CA PRO A 112 18.27 -26.61 4.83
C PRO A 112 19.62 -26.07 4.34
N GLU A 113 20.49 -26.94 3.80
CA GLU A 113 21.79 -26.51 3.23
C GLU A 113 21.63 -25.53 2.06
N ASP A 114 20.43 -25.43 1.47
CA ASP A 114 20.02 -24.42 0.47
C ASP A 114 19.03 -23.35 1.03
N GLY A 115 18.77 -23.36 2.34
CA GLY A 115 17.63 -22.73 3.03
C GLY A 115 17.86 -21.29 3.51
N VAL A 116 18.16 -20.38 2.59
CA VAL A 116 18.31 -18.96 2.89
C VAL A 116 16.94 -18.27 2.93
N ALA A 117 16.61 -17.60 4.03
CA ALA A 117 15.40 -16.78 4.14
C ALA A 117 15.74 -15.29 4.05
N THR A 118 15.14 -14.58 3.09
CA THR A 118 15.41 -13.16 2.86
C THR A 118 14.18 -12.29 3.11
N VAL A 119 14.37 -11.15 3.77
CA VAL A 119 13.37 -10.08 3.89
C VAL A 119 13.99 -8.77 3.43
N ASP A 120 13.41 -8.17 2.40
CA ASP A 120 13.84 -6.86 1.93
C ASP A 120 13.22 -5.76 2.79
N VAL A 121 14.06 -4.86 3.27
CA VAL A 121 13.67 -3.69 4.06
C VAL A 121 14.34 -2.46 3.49
N ARG A 122 13.55 -1.40 3.31
CA ARG A 122 14.07 -0.11 2.89
C ARG A 122 14.07 0.90 4.02
N LEU A 123 15.17 1.64 4.13
CA LEU A 123 15.27 2.81 4.98
C LEU A 123 15.23 4.08 4.12
N ASP A 124 14.30 4.98 4.43
CA ASP A 124 14.11 6.26 3.73
C ASP A 124 14.09 7.41 4.74
N CYS A 125 15.14 7.50 5.55
CA CYS A 125 15.24 8.41 6.69
C CYS A 125 15.46 9.87 6.30
N SER A 126 16.06 10.15 5.14
CA SER A 126 16.19 11.51 4.60
C SER A 126 14.99 11.97 3.76
N GLN A 127 14.02 11.07 3.52
CA GLN A 127 12.90 11.34 2.65
C GLN A 127 11.74 11.99 3.41
N THR A 128 11.22 13.09 2.87
CA THR A 128 9.99 13.74 3.34
C THR A 128 8.76 13.12 2.69
N TRP A 129 7.60 13.24 3.35
CA TRP A 129 6.32 13.03 2.68
C TRP A 129 6.00 14.24 1.82
N VAL A 130 5.67 14.02 0.55
CA VAL A 130 5.37 15.09 -0.42
C VAL A 130 3.92 15.09 -0.89
N ALA A 131 3.21 13.98 -0.69
CA ALA A 131 1.77 13.87 -0.91
C ALA A 131 1.15 12.90 0.10
N LEU A 132 -0.10 13.13 0.46
CA LEU A 132 -0.91 12.28 1.32
C LEU A 132 -2.35 12.28 0.80
N SER A 133 -3.00 11.12 0.87
CA SER A 133 -4.44 11.00 0.68
C SER A 133 -5.02 10.12 1.80
N ALA A 134 -6.11 10.59 2.40
CA ALA A 134 -6.69 9.99 3.59
C ALA A 134 -8.17 9.68 3.36
N GLY A 135 -8.56 8.46 3.72
CA GLY A 135 -9.92 7.95 3.64
C GLY A 135 -10.19 7.02 4.83
N ARG A 136 -10.58 5.76 4.55
CA ARG A 136 -10.66 4.72 5.60
C ARG A 136 -9.28 4.18 6.00
N GLY A 137 -8.30 4.26 5.11
CA GLY A 137 -6.87 4.17 5.40
C GLY A 137 -6.16 5.49 5.07
N THR A 138 -4.85 5.43 4.88
CA THR A 138 -4.04 6.56 4.42
C THR A 138 -2.98 6.06 3.47
N CYS A 139 -2.77 6.77 2.37
CA CYS A 139 -1.65 6.58 1.47
C CYS A 139 -0.82 7.85 1.41
N GLY A 140 0.46 7.71 1.12
CA GLY A 140 1.39 8.81 1.01
C GLY A 140 2.54 8.53 0.08
N ILE A 141 3.14 9.59 -0.45
CA ILE A 141 4.30 9.53 -1.34
C ILE A 141 5.49 10.18 -0.65
N ARG A 142 6.64 9.51 -0.68
CA ARG A 142 7.92 10.06 -0.24
C ARG A 142 8.56 10.92 -1.34
N SER A 143 9.53 11.77 -1.02
CA SER A 143 10.22 12.63 -2.02
C SER A 143 10.90 11.86 -3.16
N THR A 144 11.11 10.55 -3.00
CA THR A 144 11.58 9.64 -4.06
C THR A 144 10.51 9.24 -5.09
N GLY A 145 9.24 9.55 -4.84
CA GLY A 145 8.10 9.04 -5.60
C GLY A 145 7.59 7.67 -5.13
N ARG A 146 8.18 7.05 -4.10
CA ARG A 146 7.67 5.77 -3.56
C ARG A 146 6.38 5.99 -2.76
N ALA A 147 5.39 5.14 -3.01
CA ALA A 147 4.11 5.17 -2.32
C ALA A 147 4.08 4.17 -1.15
N TYR A 148 3.41 4.58 -0.08
CA TYR A 148 3.17 3.78 1.13
C TYR A 148 1.72 3.94 1.54
N CYS A 149 1.11 2.87 2.02
CA CYS A 149 -0.26 2.90 2.56
C CYS A 149 -0.32 2.22 3.92
N TRP A 150 -1.21 2.69 4.79
CA TRP A 150 -1.48 2.13 6.11
C TRP A 150 -2.93 2.37 6.55
N GLY A 151 -3.32 1.72 7.64
CA GLY A 151 -4.69 1.67 8.12
C GLY A 151 -5.42 0.46 7.51
N ARG A 152 -6.64 0.69 7.02
CA ARG A 152 -7.53 -0.36 6.51
C ARG A 152 -7.03 -0.91 5.16
N GLY A 153 -6.88 -2.23 5.07
CA GLY A 153 -6.25 -2.92 3.95
C GLY A 153 -6.78 -4.32 3.64
N GLY A 154 -7.83 -4.77 4.33
CA GLY A 154 -8.41 -6.11 4.17
C GLY A 154 -8.80 -6.51 2.74
N SER A 155 -9.11 -5.55 1.86
CA SER A 155 -9.43 -5.79 0.44
C SER A 155 -8.24 -5.56 -0.51
N GLY A 156 -7.01 -5.47 0.01
CA GLY A 156 -5.81 -5.19 -0.78
C GLY A 156 -5.58 -3.70 -1.07
N ALA A 157 -6.37 -2.80 -0.49
CA ALA A 157 -6.32 -1.35 -0.73
C ALA A 157 -4.98 -0.67 -0.40
N LEU A 158 -4.08 -1.37 0.29
CA LEU A 158 -2.72 -0.90 0.59
C LEU A 158 -1.71 -1.22 -0.51
N GLY A 159 -2.03 -2.14 -1.42
CA GLY A 159 -1.20 -2.42 -2.59
C GLY A 159 0.12 -3.11 -2.27
N SER A 160 0.28 -3.68 -1.08
CA SER A 160 1.53 -4.29 -0.59
C SER A 160 1.71 -5.76 -0.99
N GLY A 161 0.74 -6.35 -1.68
CA GLY A 161 0.65 -7.79 -1.96
C GLY A 161 -0.06 -8.59 -0.87
N PHE A 162 -0.59 -7.94 0.16
CA PHE A 162 -1.28 -8.58 1.29
C PHE A 162 -2.66 -7.96 1.54
N ASN A 163 -3.56 -8.76 2.13
CA ASN A 163 -4.94 -8.41 2.42
C ASN A 163 -5.14 -8.26 3.93
N ALA A 164 -4.58 -7.21 4.52
CA ALA A 164 -4.67 -7.00 5.96
C ALA A 164 -4.53 -5.52 6.34
N ASP A 165 -5.12 -5.16 7.48
CA ASP A 165 -4.93 -3.84 8.07
C ASP A 165 -3.53 -3.72 8.67
N VAL A 166 -2.88 -2.58 8.47
CA VAL A 166 -1.52 -2.33 8.99
C VAL A 166 -1.48 -1.01 9.74
N ALA A 167 -0.90 -1.00 10.94
CA ALA A 167 -0.82 0.23 11.75
C ALA A 167 0.31 1.18 11.31
N ASN A 168 1.29 0.68 10.57
CA ASN A 168 2.47 1.41 10.14
C ASN A 168 2.49 1.54 8.61
N PRO A 169 3.09 2.62 8.04
CA PRO A 169 3.29 2.75 6.60
C PRO A 169 3.94 1.51 5.98
N SER A 170 3.18 0.81 5.14
CA SER A 170 3.67 -0.34 4.37
C SER A 170 3.92 0.09 2.94
N ALA A 171 5.02 -0.37 2.34
CA ALA A 171 5.35 -0.02 0.97
C ALA A 171 4.33 -0.63 -0.01
N VAL A 172 3.87 0.18 -0.96
CA VAL A 172 3.13 -0.34 -2.11
C VAL A 172 4.09 -1.19 -2.95
N ALA A 173 3.68 -2.39 -3.33
CA ALA A 173 4.46 -3.38 -4.07
C ALA A 173 4.61 -2.96 -5.55
N SER A 174 5.36 -1.89 -5.79
CA SER A 174 5.63 -1.35 -7.12
C SER A 174 7.00 -0.66 -7.15
N THR A 175 7.64 -0.70 -8.32
CA THR A 175 8.86 0.05 -8.61
C THR A 175 8.56 1.40 -9.26
N ALA A 176 7.29 1.73 -9.49
CA ALA A 176 6.90 2.98 -10.13
C ALA A 176 7.15 4.19 -9.22
N SER A 177 7.47 5.32 -9.86
CA SER A 177 7.58 6.62 -9.18
C SER A 177 6.26 7.36 -9.32
N PHE A 178 5.52 7.42 -8.22
CA PHE A 178 4.26 8.12 -8.12
C PHE A 178 4.47 9.61 -7.87
N VAL A 179 3.60 10.43 -8.47
CA VAL A 179 3.53 11.89 -8.29
C VAL A 179 2.24 12.31 -7.60
N GLN A 180 1.22 11.45 -7.64
CA GLN A 180 -0.05 11.61 -6.93
C GLN A 180 -0.52 10.24 -6.43
N VAL A 181 -1.20 10.21 -5.29
CA VAL A 181 -1.85 9.02 -4.74
C VAL A 181 -3.19 9.43 -4.16
N GLU A 182 -4.21 8.63 -4.43
CA GLU A 182 -5.54 8.78 -3.86
C GLU A 182 -5.97 7.49 -3.20
N HIS A 183 -6.69 7.62 -2.09
CA HIS A 183 -7.26 6.50 -1.39
C HIS A 183 -8.76 6.71 -1.17
N TYR A 184 -9.56 5.83 -1.78
CA TYR A 184 -10.99 5.97 -1.88
C TYR A 184 -11.70 4.65 -1.53
N PHE A 185 -12.45 4.67 -0.42
CA PHE A 185 -13.04 3.50 0.23
C PHE A 185 -12.03 2.36 0.46
N ASP A 186 -12.15 1.29 -0.30
CA ASP A 186 -11.34 0.07 -0.25
C ASP A 186 -10.49 -0.11 -1.52
N SER A 187 -10.29 1.00 -2.24
CA SER A 187 -9.42 1.10 -3.40
C SER A 187 -8.46 2.28 -3.25
N SER A 188 -7.37 2.24 -3.98
CA SER A 188 -6.39 3.32 -4.06
C SER A 188 -5.91 3.42 -5.50
N CYS A 189 -5.55 4.63 -5.92
CA CYS A 189 -4.97 4.87 -7.22
C CYS A 189 -3.73 5.75 -7.07
N GLY A 190 -2.76 5.58 -7.95
CA GLY A 190 -1.55 6.39 -8.00
C GLY A 190 -1.25 6.79 -9.43
N LEU A 191 -0.81 8.03 -9.60
CA LEU A 191 -0.40 8.58 -10.89
C LEU A 191 1.12 8.57 -10.99
N THR A 192 1.62 8.17 -12.14
CA THR A 192 3.04 8.22 -12.50
C THR A 192 3.20 9.06 -13.77
N GLY A 193 4.43 9.34 -14.17
CA GLY A 193 4.70 9.96 -15.49
C GLY A 193 4.28 9.11 -16.69
N ASN A 194 3.96 7.83 -16.49
CA ASN A 194 3.60 6.88 -17.56
C ASN A 194 2.13 6.44 -17.51
N GLY A 195 1.32 7.01 -16.61
CA GLY A 195 -0.09 6.68 -16.44
C GLY A 195 -0.48 6.34 -15.01
N ALA A 196 -1.76 5.99 -14.85
CA ALA A 196 -2.37 5.67 -13.57
C ALA A 196 -2.36 4.17 -13.29
N PHE A 197 -2.26 3.83 -12.01
CA PHE A 197 -2.35 2.47 -11.48
C PHE A 197 -3.33 2.48 -10.32
N CYS A 198 -4.18 1.47 -10.22
CA CYS A 198 -5.09 1.31 -9.10
C CYS A 198 -4.93 -0.06 -8.45
N TRP A 199 -5.29 -0.17 -7.17
CA TRP A 199 -5.30 -1.43 -6.41
C TRP A 199 -6.39 -1.40 -5.33
N GLY A 200 -6.75 -2.56 -4.82
CA GLY A 200 -7.80 -2.81 -3.83
C GLY A 200 -9.00 -3.54 -4.43
N GLU A 201 -10.17 -3.23 -3.87
CA GLU A 201 -11.47 -3.78 -4.28
C GLU A 201 -11.85 -3.35 -5.71
N ASN A 202 -12.39 -4.28 -6.49
CA ASN A 202 -12.70 -4.08 -7.90
C ASN A 202 -14.05 -4.68 -8.35
N GLU A 203 -14.92 -5.12 -7.44
CA GLU A 203 -16.18 -5.77 -7.83
C GLU A 203 -17.03 -4.93 -8.82
N ASN A 204 -16.91 -3.60 -8.74
CA ASN A 204 -17.60 -2.65 -9.60
C ASN A 204 -16.70 -1.98 -10.65
N GLY A 205 -15.52 -2.53 -10.94
CA GLY A 205 -14.57 -1.99 -11.90
C GLY A 205 -13.81 -0.75 -11.42
N ALA A 206 -13.68 -0.55 -10.10
CA ALA A 206 -13.02 0.62 -9.49
C ALA A 206 -11.53 0.75 -9.87
N LEU A 207 -10.90 -0.34 -10.33
CA LEU A 207 -9.50 -0.32 -10.77
C LEU A 207 -9.33 0.15 -12.22
N GLY A 208 -10.41 0.25 -13.00
CA GLY A 208 -10.36 0.78 -14.37
C GLY A 208 -9.50 -0.03 -15.34
N ASN A 209 -9.23 -1.31 -15.03
CA ASN A 209 -8.35 -2.20 -15.78
C ASN A 209 -9.11 -3.19 -16.69
N GLY A 210 -10.41 -2.98 -16.88
CA GLY A 210 -11.27 -3.84 -17.69
C GLY A 210 -11.71 -5.14 -17.01
N THR A 211 -11.41 -5.33 -15.72
CA THR A 211 -11.83 -6.50 -14.94
C THR A 211 -12.70 -6.11 -13.75
N THR A 212 -13.22 -7.13 -13.06
CA THR A 212 -13.90 -6.98 -11.76
C THR A 212 -13.17 -7.73 -10.65
N ASP A 213 -11.92 -8.13 -10.90
CA ASP A 213 -11.11 -8.87 -9.94
C ASP A 213 -10.33 -7.90 -9.06
N ASP A 214 -10.42 -8.08 -7.76
CA ASP A 214 -9.63 -7.34 -6.77
C ASP A 214 -8.13 -7.49 -7.05
N SER A 215 -7.35 -6.50 -6.67
CA SER A 215 -5.89 -6.59 -6.77
C SER A 215 -5.21 -6.01 -5.55
N ASN A 216 -4.40 -6.81 -4.87
CA ASN A 216 -3.62 -6.34 -3.73
C ASN A 216 -2.25 -5.78 -4.11
N VAL A 217 -2.01 -5.59 -5.41
CA VAL A 217 -0.85 -4.90 -5.98
C VAL A 217 -1.33 -3.91 -7.05
N PRO A 218 -0.57 -2.84 -7.37
CA PRO A 218 -0.97 -1.90 -8.41
C PRO A 218 -1.13 -2.56 -9.78
N VAL A 219 -2.31 -2.39 -10.38
CA VAL A 219 -2.60 -2.75 -11.77
C VAL A 219 -2.77 -1.50 -12.61
N GLN A 220 -2.34 -1.56 -13.87
CA GLN A 220 -2.42 -0.43 -14.77
C GLN A 220 -3.88 -0.13 -15.15
N VAL A 221 -4.27 1.14 -15.05
CA VAL A 221 -5.55 1.62 -15.54
C VAL A 221 -5.54 1.59 -17.08
N GLN A 222 -6.55 0.96 -17.68
CA GLN A 222 -6.67 0.80 -19.13
C GLN A 222 -7.39 1.99 -19.77
N THR A 223 -6.64 3.04 -20.03
CA THR A 223 -7.14 4.25 -20.71
C THR A 223 -6.48 4.42 -22.08
N GLY A 224 -7.23 4.96 -23.04
CA GLY A 224 -6.69 5.41 -24.33
C GLY A 224 -6.03 6.79 -24.27
N ALA A 225 -6.17 7.51 -23.15
CA ALA A 225 -5.65 8.86 -22.94
C ALA A 225 -4.51 8.87 -21.90
N ILE A 226 -3.61 9.85 -22.00
CA ILE A 226 -2.58 10.08 -20.98
C ILE A 226 -3.20 10.92 -19.86
N LEU A 227 -3.50 10.27 -18.74
CA LEU A 227 -4.00 10.92 -17.54
C LEU A 227 -2.86 11.72 -16.88
N THR A 228 -3.16 12.94 -16.44
CA THR A 228 -2.20 13.87 -15.83
C THR A 228 -2.60 14.31 -14.43
N GLU A 229 -3.82 14.02 -14.01
CA GLU A 229 -4.33 14.32 -12.66
C GLU A 229 -5.34 13.24 -12.28
N LEU A 230 -5.22 12.69 -11.08
CA LEU A 230 -6.28 11.86 -10.50
C LEU A 230 -7.28 12.75 -9.79
N GLY A 231 -8.55 12.43 -9.94
CA GLY A 231 -9.61 12.84 -9.04
C GLY A 231 -9.92 11.72 -8.05
N ASP A 232 -10.64 12.07 -6.99
CA ASP A 232 -11.20 11.07 -6.09
C ASP A 232 -12.19 10.15 -6.82
N GLY A 233 -12.35 8.92 -6.32
CA GLY A 233 -13.46 8.06 -6.69
C GLY A 233 -13.41 7.48 -8.11
N GLY A 234 -12.21 7.24 -8.66
CA GLY A 234 -12.08 6.66 -9.99
C GLY A 234 -12.36 7.65 -11.10
N CYS A 235 -11.96 8.90 -10.91
CA CYS A 235 -11.96 9.93 -11.95
C CYS A 235 -10.54 10.44 -12.20
N ALA A 236 -10.30 11.02 -13.37
CA ALA A 236 -9.03 11.60 -13.74
C ALA A 236 -9.20 12.63 -14.87
N LEU A 237 -8.21 13.49 -15.03
CA LEU A 237 -8.08 14.39 -16.18
C LEU A 237 -6.95 13.94 -17.08
N ASP A 238 -7.12 14.16 -18.39
CA ASP A 238 -6.00 14.14 -19.32
C ASP A 238 -5.33 15.52 -19.46
N SER A 239 -4.24 15.56 -20.24
CA SER A 239 -3.48 16.80 -20.50
C SER A 239 -4.26 17.92 -21.20
N SER A 240 -5.42 17.61 -21.79
CA SER A 240 -6.30 18.57 -22.45
C SER A 240 -7.47 19.02 -21.56
N GLY A 241 -7.53 18.51 -20.32
CA GLY A 241 -8.61 18.77 -19.35
C GLY A 241 -9.87 17.96 -19.62
N LEU A 242 -9.84 16.93 -20.48
CA LEU A 242 -10.98 16.02 -20.61
C LEU A 242 -11.05 15.13 -19.38
N GLY A 243 -12.25 15.06 -18.80
CA GLY A 243 -12.53 14.22 -17.65
C GLY A 243 -12.86 12.79 -18.06
N TYR A 244 -12.29 11.82 -17.33
CA TYR A 244 -12.58 10.41 -17.46
C TYR A 244 -12.95 9.85 -16.10
N CYS A 245 -14.05 9.12 -16.01
CA CYS A 245 -14.46 8.42 -14.79
C CYS A 245 -14.75 6.94 -15.09
N TRP A 246 -14.64 6.10 -14.08
CA TRP A 246 -14.90 4.66 -14.17
C TRP A 246 -15.42 4.10 -12.85
N GLY A 247 -15.82 2.84 -12.87
CA GLY A 247 -16.37 2.12 -11.74
C GLY A 247 -17.89 2.08 -11.74
N PHE A 248 -18.44 2.03 -10.53
CA PHE A 248 -19.87 1.90 -10.25
C PHE A 248 -20.66 3.10 -10.77
N ASN A 249 -21.80 2.85 -11.42
CA ASN A 249 -22.54 3.89 -12.13
C ASN A 249 -24.08 3.82 -11.98
N ASP A 250 -24.62 3.15 -10.96
CA ASP A 250 -26.07 2.95 -10.81
C ASP A 250 -26.90 4.25 -10.69
N ARG A 251 -26.24 5.37 -10.33
CA ARG A 251 -26.81 6.71 -10.24
C ARG A 251 -26.25 7.66 -11.29
N GLY A 252 -25.42 7.18 -12.21
CA GLY A 252 -24.77 8.05 -13.19
C GLY A 252 -23.50 8.73 -12.66
N GLN A 253 -22.84 8.17 -11.63
CA GLN A 253 -21.60 8.68 -11.02
C GLN A 253 -20.45 8.89 -12.01
N VAL A 254 -20.45 8.18 -13.14
CA VAL A 254 -19.44 8.31 -14.19
C VAL A 254 -19.68 9.52 -15.09
N GLY A 255 -20.92 10.02 -15.19
CA GLY A 255 -21.22 11.26 -15.92
C GLY A 255 -21.21 11.12 -17.45
N ASP A 256 -21.28 9.90 -17.97
CA ASP A 256 -21.21 9.59 -19.41
C ASP A 256 -22.57 9.56 -20.13
N GLY A 257 -23.64 10.00 -19.46
CA GLY A 257 -25.01 9.95 -19.97
C GLY A 257 -25.71 8.60 -19.77
N THR A 258 -25.09 7.67 -19.05
CA THR A 258 -25.66 6.35 -18.75
C THR A 258 -25.63 6.04 -17.26
N THR A 259 -26.25 4.92 -16.88
CA THR A 259 -26.18 4.35 -15.53
C THR A 259 -25.53 2.97 -15.51
N GLU A 260 -24.73 2.66 -16.52
CA GLU A 260 -24.06 1.37 -16.68
C GLU A 260 -22.64 1.45 -16.11
N THR A 261 -22.26 0.47 -15.29
CA THR A 261 -20.91 0.37 -14.72
C THR A 261 -19.85 0.41 -15.82
N ARG A 262 -18.76 1.16 -15.59
CA ARG A 262 -17.66 1.31 -16.55
C ARG A 262 -16.39 0.67 -16.00
N LEU A 263 -15.97 -0.45 -16.59
CA LEU A 263 -14.76 -1.17 -16.15
C LEU A 263 -13.45 -0.51 -16.62
N VAL A 264 -13.55 0.51 -17.47
CA VAL A 264 -12.42 1.29 -17.99
C VAL A 264 -12.77 2.78 -17.96
N PRO A 265 -11.79 3.68 -17.82
CA PRO A 265 -11.98 5.12 -17.91
C PRO A 265 -12.80 5.52 -19.14
N THR A 266 -13.97 6.11 -18.87
CA THR A 266 -14.92 6.57 -19.88
C THR A 266 -15.04 8.08 -19.76
N GLN A 267 -15.02 8.76 -20.90
CA GLN A 267 -15.06 10.22 -20.92
C GLN A 267 -16.38 10.74 -20.36
N VAL A 268 -16.30 11.74 -19.49
CA VAL A 268 -17.45 12.49 -18.97
C VAL A 268 -18.09 13.26 -20.12
N SER A 269 -19.43 13.20 -20.20
CA SER A 269 -20.21 13.81 -21.27
C SER A 269 -20.25 15.34 -21.18
N GLY A 270 -20.80 16.00 -22.22
CA GLY A 270 -21.04 17.45 -22.21
C GLY A 270 -19.96 18.31 -22.88
N GLY A 271 -18.84 17.73 -23.32
CA GLY A 271 -17.79 18.47 -24.03
C GLY A 271 -17.11 19.55 -23.17
N LEU A 272 -17.04 19.31 -21.86
CA LEU A 272 -16.44 20.20 -20.89
C LEU A 272 -14.93 20.01 -20.81
N THR A 273 -14.23 21.08 -20.44
CA THR A 273 -12.79 21.05 -20.16
C THR A 273 -12.59 21.43 -18.71
N PHE A 274 -12.22 20.44 -17.90
CA PHE A 274 -12.11 20.57 -16.47
C PHE A 274 -10.71 21.01 -16.04
N THR A 275 -10.65 21.81 -14.98
CA THR A 275 -9.40 22.16 -14.27
C THR A 275 -9.21 21.34 -12.99
N SER A 276 -10.26 20.65 -12.55
CA SER A 276 -10.25 19.67 -11.46
C SER A 276 -11.48 18.79 -11.58
N ILE A 277 -11.38 17.55 -11.11
CA ILE A 277 -12.47 16.58 -11.10
C ILE A 277 -12.39 15.71 -9.85
N GLY A 278 -13.52 15.23 -9.36
CA GLY A 278 -13.56 14.22 -8.31
C GLY A 278 -14.94 13.60 -8.20
N ALA A 279 -14.99 12.37 -7.69
CA ALA A 279 -16.22 11.66 -7.40
C ALA A 279 -16.32 11.26 -5.92
N GLY A 280 -17.48 11.56 -5.34
CA GLY A 280 -17.95 10.97 -4.09
C GLY A 280 -18.69 9.65 -4.35
N GLU A 281 -19.26 9.04 -3.29
CA GLU A 281 -19.84 7.67 -3.37
C GLU A 281 -20.90 7.52 -4.48
N ARG A 282 -21.66 8.59 -4.71
CA ARG A 282 -22.86 8.56 -5.55
C ARG A 282 -22.98 9.73 -6.51
N HIS A 283 -21.98 10.60 -6.61
CA HIS A 283 -21.99 11.75 -7.53
C HIS A 283 -20.56 12.19 -7.85
N GLY A 284 -20.36 12.73 -9.04
CA GLY A 284 -19.12 13.38 -9.47
C GLY A 284 -19.32 14.87 -9.65
N CYS A 285 -18.24 15.64 -9.50
CA CYS A 285 -18.21 17.05 -9.82
C CYS A 285 -16.89 17.43 -10.48
N GLY A 286 -16.93 18.47 -11.31
CA GLY A 286 -15.76 19.06 -11.93
C GLY A 286 -15.89 20.56 -12.12
N ALA A 287 -14.75 21.25 -12.19
CA ALA A 287 -14.69 22.69 -12.42
C ALA A 287 -14.36 23.00 -13.89
N SER A 288 -15.27 23.64 -14.62
CA SER A 288 -15.11 24.03 -16.04
C SER A 288 -15.64 25.45 -16.27
N GLY A 289 -15.02 26.47 -15.67
CA GLY A 289 -15.54 27.85 -15.67
C GLY A 289 -16.76 28.07 -14.74
N GLY A 290 -17.29 26.98 -14.19
CA GLY A 290 -18.29 26.86 -13.14
C GLY A 290 -18.19 25.47 -12.51
N ALA A 291 -18.99 25.19 -11.48
CA ALA A 291 -19.11 23.84 -10.94
C ALA A 291 -20.18 23.08 -11.74
N TYR A 292 -19.82 21.89 -12.20
CA TYR A 292 -20.74 20.96 -12.83
C TYR A 292 -20.73 19.68 -12.02
N CYS A 293 -21.91 19.18 -11.67
CA CYS A 293 -22.06 17.95 -10.90
C CYS A 293 -23.02 16.99 -11.59
N TRP A 294 -22.84 15.70 -11.38
CA TRP A 294 -23.65 14.63 -11.95
C TRP A 294 -23.75 13.46 -10.97
N GLY A 295 -24.73 12.59 -11.16
CA GLY A 295 -24.99 11.43 -10.32
C GLY A 295 -26.26 11.58 -9.49
N ASP A 296 -26.27 11.01 -8.29
CA ASP A 296 -27.40 11.03 -7.38
C ASP A 296 -27.81 12.45 -6.98
N ASN A 297 -29.11 12.75 -6.95
CA ASN A 297 -29.63 14.04 -6.48
C ASN A 297 -30.68 13.90 -5.36
N GLN A 298 -30.76 12.74 -4.70
CA GLN A 298 -31.74 12.52 -3.64
C GLN A 298 -31.51 13.43 -2.42
N ARG A 299 -30.29 13.98 -2.27
CA ARG A 299 -29.90 14.89 -1.19
C ARG A 299 -29.53 16.29 -1.66
N ALA A 300 -29.93 16.68 -2.88
CA ALA A 300 -29.57 17.96 -3.50
C ALA A 300 -28.05 18.16 -3.68
N GLN A 301 -27.27 17.07 -3.71
CA GLN A 301 -25.80 17.13 -3.84
C GLN A 301 -25.31 17.62 -5.21
N LEU A 302 -26.19 17.71 -6.22
CA LEU A 302 -25.86 18.35 -7.50
C LEU A 302 -25.89 19.88 -7.44
N GLY A 303 -26.39 20.47 -6.36
CA GLY A 303 -26.38 21.93 -6.19
C GLY A 303 -27.38 22.70 -7.05
N THR A 304 -28.32 22.03 -7.73
CA THR A 304 -29.33 22.65 -8.62
C THR A 304 -30.49 23.32 -7.87
N GLY A 305 -30.46 23.34 -6.53
CA GLY A 305 -31.49 23.95 -5.69
C GLY A 305 -32.75 23.09 -5.48
N GLN A 306 -32.76 21.85 -5.99
CA GLN A 306 -33.86 20.88 -5.79
C GLN A 306 -33.30 19.48 -5.53
N THR A 307 -34.03 18.68 -4.75
CA THR A 307 -33.84 17.23 -4.73
C THR A 307 -34.54 16.61 -5.94
N GLY A 308 -34.07 15.47 -6.44
CA GLY A 308 -34.67 14.88 -7.63
C GLY A 308 -34.06 13.56 -8.08
N ALA A 309 -34.35 13.23 -9.34
CA ALA A 309 -33.75 12.11 -10.04
C ALA A 309 -32.24 12.30 -10.16
N SER A 310 -31.53 11.18 -10.31
CA SER A 310 -30.12 11.20 -10.61
C SER A 310 -29.88 11.69 -12.04
N GLU A 311 -28.82 12.48 -12.24
CA GLU A 311 -28.47 13.06 -13.53
C GLU A 311 -27.19 12.39 -14.05
N PRO A 312 -27.24 11.53 -15.08
CA PRO A 312 -26.06 10.80 -15.56
C PRO A 312 -25.11 11.65 -16.40
N SER A 313 -25.36 12.96 -16.52
CA SER A 313 -24.53 13.92 -17.24
C SER A 313 -24.32 15.16 -16.37
N PRO A 314 -23.22 15.91 -16.57
CA PRO A 314 -22.98 17.15 -15.83
C PRO A 314 -24.10 18.18 -16.01
N VAL A 315 -24.60 18.74 -14.90
CA VAL A 315 -25.62 19.81 -14.84
C VAL A 315 -25.12 21.09 -14.19
#